data_AF-A0A257WW63-F1
#
_entry.id   AF-A0A257WW63-F1
#
_cell.length_a   1.000
_cell.length_b   1.000
_cell.length_c   1.000
_cell.angle_alpha   90.00
_cell.angle_beta   90.00
_cell.angle_gamma   90.00
#
_symmetry.space_group_name_H-M   'P 1'
#
loop_
_entity.id
_entity.type
_entity.pdbx_description
1 polymer ?
#
loop_
_entity_poly.entity_id
_entity_poly.type
_entity_poly.pdbx_seq_one_letter_code
_entity_poly.pdbx_strand_id
1 'polypeptide(L)'
;MSDEEHLLSKFSPFPSPTQKHLATWDKPALLALVKDLYESAVGNRDFIHARCQAGDSGGEVLENYRQKIIGQFFSKKAHGMGDLKLGEARKAIRAFHKASGSILGTAELLMTYVESGARFTHEYGDIDERFYSSIESALDELAALLRGEARELYPTFSERLAKIETMTEGIGWGFHDFIADVVAQLDDELGIEE
;
A
#
# COMPACT_ATOMS: atom_id res chain seq x y z
N MET A 1 -12.33 -13.18 -4.32
CA MET A 1 -12.27 -12.63 -5.68
C MET A 1 -10.81 -12.74 -6.12
N SER A 2 -10.62 -13.29 -7.31
CA SER A 2 -9.40 -13.93 -7.81
C SER A 2 -8.42 -12.94 -8.44
N ASP A 3 -7.15 -13.35 -8.52
CA ASP A 3 -5.96 -12.64 -9.05
C ASP A 3 -6.11 -11.93 -10.42
N GLU A 4 -7.25 -12.11 -11.11
CA GLU A 4 -7.60 -11.47 -12.38
C GLU A 4 -7.92 -9.96 -12.23
N GLU A 5 -8.43 -9.51 -11.08
CA GLU A 5 -8.74 -8.08 -10.87
C GLU A 5 -7.49 -7.20 -10.74
N HIS A 6 -6.35 -7.78 -10.36
CA HIS A 6 -5.07 -7.08 -10.19
C HIS A 6 -4.29 -6.91 -11.50
N LEU A 7 -4.76 -7.51 -12.61
CA LEU A 7 -4.09 -7.47 -13.91
C LEU A 7 -4.61 -6.36 -14.84
N LEU A 8 -5.77 -5.76 -14.57
CA LEU A 8 -6.41 -4.78 -15.46
C LEU A 8 -6.06 -3.31 -15.17
N SER A 9 -5.33 -3.02 -14.08
CA SER A 9 -5.01 -1.66 -13.62
C SER A 9 -3.91 -0.92 -14.42
N LYS A 10 -3.26 -1.53 -15.41
CA LYS A 10 -2.19 -0.90 -16.21
C LYS A 10 -2.69 -0.10 -17.43
N PHE A 11 -3.98 0.17 -17.51
CA PHE A 11 -4.57 0.75 -18.71
C PHE A 11 -5.27 2.07 -18.44
N SER A 12 -5.07 3.01 -19.37
CA SER A 12 -5.74 4.29 -19.54
C SER A 12 -7.17 4.38 -18.93
N PRO A 13 -7.56 5.54 -18.37
CA PRO A 13 -8.88 5.75 -17.74
C PRO A 13 -10.07 5.51 -18.68
N PHE A 14 -9.82 5.35 -19.98
CA PHE A 14 -10.75 4.72 -20.91
C PHE A 14 -10.25 3.32 -21.27
N PRO A 15 -11.03 2.24 -20.99
CA PRO A 15 -10.65 0.93 -21.46
C PRO A 15 -10.55 1.01 -22.99
N SER A 16 -9.34 0.76 -23.48
CA SER A 16 -9.06 0.70 -24.90
C SER A 16 -10.08 -0.22 -25.57
N PRO A 17 -10.39 -0.03 -26.87
CA PRO A 17 -11.28 -0.94 -27.60
C PRO A 17 -10.90 -2.41 -27.39
N THR A 18 -9.60 -2.68 -27.28
CA THR A 18 -9.02 -3.98 -26.94
C THR A 18 -9.43 -4.47 -25.56
N GLN A 19 -9.33 -3.65 -24.51
CA GLN A 19 -9.75 -4.06 -23.17
C GLN A 19 -11.25 -4.29 -23.04
N LYS A 20 -12.08 -3.45 -23.68
CA LYS A 20 -13.53 -3.66 -23.71
C LYS A 20 -13.88 -4.98 -24.38
N HIS A 21 -13.12 -5.36 -25.40
CA HIS A 21 -13.29 -6.64 -26.08
C HIS A 21 -12.79 -7.81 -25.25
N LEU A 22 -11.61 -7.70 -24.63
CA LEU A 22 -11.05 -8.77 -23.78
C LEU A 22 -11.91 -9.03 -22.53
N ALA A 23 -12.63 -8.03 -22.02
CA ALA A 23 -13.57 -8.20 -20.92
C ALA A 23 -14.77 -9.11 -21.25
N THR A 24 -15.04 -9.38 -22.53
CA THR A 24 -16.11 -10.31 -22.94
C THR A 24 -15.63 -11.75 -23.11
N TRP A 25 -14.32 -12.01 -22.94
CA TRP A 25 -13.72 -13.32 -23.17
C TRP A 25 -13.84 -14.20 -21.92
N ASP A 26 -13.91 -15.50 -22.12
CA ASP A 26 -13.84 -16.47 -21.05
C ASP A 26 -12.38 -16.78 -20.65
N LYS A 27 -12.21 -17.40 -19.49
CA LYS A 27 -10.89 -17.73 -18.95
C LYS A 27 -10.04 -18.59 -19.90
N PRO A 28 -10.57 -19.63 -20.59
CA PRO A 28 -9.82 -20.36 -21.61
C PRO A 28 -9.31 -19.49 -22.75
N ALA A 29 -10.13 -18.57 -23.29
CA ALA A 29 -9.72 -17.69 -24.36
C ALA A 29 -8.65 -16.68 -23.92
N LEU A 30 -8.75 -16.16 -22.70
CA LEU A 30 -7.74 -15.27 -22.13
C LEU A 30 -6.39 -16.00 -21.91
N LEU A 31 -6.42 -17.25 -21.43
CA LEU A 31 -5.22 -18.07 -21.27
C LEU A 31 -4.54 -18.38 -22.62
N ALA A 32 -5.34 -18.65 -23.66
CA ALA A 32 -4.82 -18.84 -25.02
C ALA A 32 -4.12 -17.57 -25.52
N LEU A 33 -4.72 -16.40 -25.34
CA LEU A 33 -4.11 -15.13 -25.72
C LEU A 33 -2.80 -14.84 -24.96
N VAL A 34 -2.77 -15.08 -23.65
CA VAL A 34 -1.54 -14.90 -22.84
C VAL A 34 -0.44 -15.84 -23.32
N LYS A 35 -0.79 -17.08 -23.69
CA LYS A 35 0.16 -18.03 -24.28
C LYS A 35 0.70 -17.54 -25.63
N ASP A 36 -0.17 -17.06 -26.51
CA ASP A 36 0.24 -16.53 -27.82
C ASP A 36 1.18 -15.32 -27.66
N LEU A 37 0.88 -14.42 -26.72
CA LEU A 37 1.73 -13.27 -26.37
C LEU A 37 3.06 -13.70 -25.75
N TYR A 38 3.05 -14.75 -24.93
CA TYR A 38 4.27 -15.34 -24.35
C TYR A 38 5.14 -15.99 -25.44
N GLU A 39 4.54 -16.59 -26.47
CA GLU A 39 5.28 -17.23 -27.55
C GLU A 39 5.76 -16.24 -28.62
N SER A 40 5.13 -15.06 -28.74
CA SER A 40 5.39 -14.10 -29.82
C SER A 40 6.72 -13.36 -29.72
N ALA A 41 7.28 -13.14 -28.52
CA ALA A 41 8.52 -12.40 -28.33
C ALA A 41 9.23 -12.73 -27.02
N VAL A 42 10.58 -12.71 -27.03
CA VAL A 42 11.40 -12.96 -25.83
C VAL A 42 11.11 -11.94 -24.72
N GLY A 43 10.99 -10.65 -25.06
CA GLY A 43 10.68 -9.62 -24.06
C GLY A 43 9.33 -9.81 -23.34
N ASN A 44 8.34 -10.41 -24.01
CA ASN A 44 7.05 -10.74 -23.38
C ASN A 44 7.21 -11.89 -22.38
N ARG A 45 8.04 -12.89 -22.70
CA ARG A 45 8.36 -14.00 -21.78
C ARG A 45 8.97 -13.49 -20.50
N ASP A 46 10.01 -12.67 -20.64
CA ASP A 46 10.74 -12.11 -19.50
C ASP A 46 9.83 -11.27 -18.60
N PHE A 47 8.97 -10.44 -19.21
CA PHE A 47 8.00 -9.61 -18.50
C PHE A 47 6.95 -10.44 -17.74
N ILE A 48 6.32 -11.41 -18.40
CA ILE A 48 5.29 -12.27 -17.80
C ILE A 48 5.90 -13.12 -16.67
N HIS A 49 7.11 -13.66 -16.89
CA HIS A 49 7.83 -14.46 -15.89
C HIS A 49 8.16 -13.64 -14.63
N ALA A 50 8.67 -12.41 -14.78
CA ALA A 50 8.93 -11.52 -13.64
C ALA A 50 7.64 -11.16 -12.87
N ARG A 51 6.53 -10.91 -13.57
CA ARG A 51 5.23 -10.60 -12.96
C ARG A 51 4.66 -11.79 -12.18
N CYS A 52 4.76 -13.00 -12.71
CA CYS A 52 4.26 -14.22 -12.04
C CYS A 52 5.13 -14.63 -10.84
N GLN A 53 6.46 -14.46 -10.92
CA GLN A 53 7.36 -14.77 -9.81
C GLN A 53 7.23 -13.80 -8.62
N ALA A 54 6.79 -12.56 -8.86
CA ALA A 54 6.45 -11.61 -7.81
C ALA A 54 5.23 -12.05 -6.98
N GLY A 55 4.34 -12.88 -7.52
CA GLY A 55 3.13 -13.36 -6.84
C GLY A 55 3.36 -14.52 -5.85
N ASP A 56 4.27 -15.44 -6.15
CA ASP A 56 4.39 -16.72 -5.41
C ASP A 56 5.35 -16.66 -4.20
N SER A 57 6.20 -15.63 -4.12
CA SER A 57 7.16 -15.44 -3.01
C SER A 57 7.19 -14.01 -2.46
N GLY A 58 6.77 -13.03 -3.26
CA GLY A 58 6.69 -11.62 -2.85
C GLY A 58 5.58 -11.38 -1.81
N GLY A 59 4.46 -12.11 -1.88
CA GLY A 59 3.36 -12.02 -0.92
C GLY A 59 3.75 -12.48 0.48
N GLU A 60 4.37 -13.65 0.62
CA GLU A 60 4.85 -14.15 1.92
C GLU A 60 5.95 -13.26 2.52
N VAL A 61 6.85 -12.73 1.68
CA VAL A 61 7.88 -11.80 2.15
C VAL A 61 7.25 -10.50 2.64
N LEU A 62 6.34 -9.89 1.86
CA LEU A 62 5.63 -8.68 2.25
C LEU A 62 4.90 -8.89 3.58
N GLU A 63 4.18 -9.99 3.73
CA GLU A 63 3.43 -10.29 4.94
C GLU A 63 4.34 -10.50 6.16
N ASN A 64 5.49 -11.15 5.99
CA ASN A 64 6.50 -11.26 7.03
C ASN A 64 7.01 -9.88 7.50
N TYR A 65 7.20 -8.93 6.59
CA TYR A 65 7.57 -7.55 6.95
C TYR A 65 6.41 -6.81 7.61
N ARG A 66 5.17 -7.01 7.14
CA ARG A 66 3.96 -6.44 7.73
C ARG A 66 3.81 -6.85 9.19
N GLN A 67 3.91 -8.15 9.48
CA GLN A 67 3.84 -8.68 10.84
C GLN A 67 4.97 -8.17 11.73
N LYS A 68 6.19 -8.01 11.19
CA LYS A 68 7.31 -7.41 11.93
C LYS A 68 7.02 -5.97 12.34
N ILE A 69 6.44 -5.16 11.45
CA ILE A 69 6.05 -3.77 11.72
C ILE A 69 4.99 -3.73 12.80
N ILE A 70 3.87 -4.45 12.62
CA ILE A 70 2.76 -4.50 13.58
C ILE A 70 3.27 -4.93 14.96
N GLY A 71 4.15 -5.93 15.01
CA GLY A 71 4.75 -6.41 16.26
C GLY A 71 5.62 -5.39 17.00
N GLN A 72 6.07 -4.30 16.34
CA GLN A 72 6.78 -3.21 17.04
C GLN A 72 5.84 -2.25 17.77
N PHE A 73 4.56 -2.23 17.39
CA PHE A 73 3.50 -1.48 18.10
C PHE A 73 2.80 -2.38 19.12
N PHE A 74 2.45 -3.61 18.72
CA PHE A 74 1.63 -4.53 19.52
C PHE A 74 2.39 -5.82 19.84
N SER A 75 3.36 -5.73 20.75
CA SER A 75 4.12 -6.90 21.18
C SER A 75 3.26 -7.81 22.05
N LYS A 76 3.04 -9.06 21.60
CA LYS A 76 2.31 -10.10 22.38
C LYS A 76 2.91 -10.39 23.76
N LYS A 77 4.19 -10.03 23.98
CA LYS A 77 4.91 -10.26 25.24
C LYS A 77 4.84 -9.09 26.21
N ALA A 78 4.43 -7.91 25.75
CA ALA A 78 4.27 -6.75 26.60
C ALA A 78 2.80 -6.59 26.98
N HIS A 79 2.51 -6.23 28.23
CA HIS A 79 1.19 -5.75 28.64
C HIS A 79 1.26 -4.22 28.69
N GLY A 80 0.34 -3.55 28.00
CA GLY A 80 0.34 -2.09 27.82
C GLY A 80 1.22 -1.61 26.65
N MET A 81 1.77 -0.40 26.77
CA MET A 81 2.50 0.34 25.73
C MET A 81 3.73 -0.39 25.12
N GLY A 82 4.33 -1.33 25.85
CA GLY A 82 5.57 -2.01 25.43
C GLY A 82 6.74 -1.04 25.16
N ASP A 83 7.78 -1.54 24.49
CA ASP A 83 8.98 -0.74 24.15
C ASP A 83 8.78 0.21 22.95
N LEU A 84 7.64 0.13 22.26
CA LEU A 84 7.29 0.87 21.02
C LEU A 84 8.49 1.17 20.10
N LYS A 85 8.91 0.19 19.29
CA LYS A 85 10.17 0.26 18.52
C LYS A 85 9.96 0.86 17.12
N LEU A 86 9.54 2.11 17.07
CA LEU A 86 9.27 2.85 15.81
C LEU A 86 10.44 2.81 14.83
N GLY A 87 11.67 2.94 15.34
CA GLY A 87 12.88 2.90 14.53
C GLY A 87 13.11 1.54 13.85
N GLU A 88 12.79 0.43 14.51
CA GLU A 88 12.91 -0.91 13.93
C GLU A 88 11.84 -1.16 12.87
N ALA A 89 10.62 -0.65 13.09
CA ALA A 89 9.57 -0.70 12.08
C ALA A 89 9.92 0.11 10.83
N ARG A 90 10.42 1.36 10.96
CA ARG A 90 10.89 2.14 9.80
C ARG A 90 12.08 1.49 9.10
N LYS A 91 13.01 0.88 9.84
CA LYS A 91 14.12 0.10 9.25
C LYS A 91 13.59 -1.09 8.44
N ALA A 92 12.56 -1.78 8.91
CA ALA A 92 11.96 -2.91 8.20
C ALA A 92 11.38 -2.47 6.85
N ILE A 93 10.69 -1.34 6.79
CA ILE A 93 10.16 -0.76 5.53
C ILE A 93 11.30 -0.48 4.54
N ARG A 94 12.34 0.23 4.99
CA ARG A 94 13.51 0.57 4.15
C ARG A 94 14.26 -0.67 3.66
N ALA A 95 14.40 -1.68 4.53
CA ALA A 95 15.03 -2.95 4.18
C ALA A 95 14.21 -3.71 3.13
N PHE A 96 12.88 -3.75 3.26
CA PHE A 96 12.00 -4.35 2.25
C PHE A 96 12.14 -3.63 0.90
N HIS A 97 12.08 -2.29 0.90
CA HIS A 97 12.21 -1.52 -0.34
C HIS A 97 13.56 -1.78 -1.02
N LYS A 98 14.66 -1.75 -0.26
CA LYS A 98 16.01 -2.02 -0.77
C LYS A 98 16.17 -3.43 -1.33
N ALA A 99 15.52 -4.42 -0.70
CA ALA A 99 15.65 -5.83 -1.11
C ALA A 99 14.77 -6.19 -2.31
N SER A 100 13.57 -5.61 -2.39
CA SER A 100 12.56 -5.99 -3.39
C SER A 100 12.45 -5.01 -4.56
N GLY A 101 12.80 -3.75 -4.36
CA GLY A 101 12.47 -2.67 -5.31
C GLY A 101 10.98 -2.44 -5.51
N SER A 102 10.10 -3.06 -4.70
CA SER A 102 8.66 -3.04 -4.90
C SER A 102 8.04 -1.77 -4.34
N ILE A 103 7.60 -0.87 -5.22
CA ILE A 103 6.91 0.38 -4.85
C ILE A 103 5.57 0.09 -4.16
N LEU A 104 4.75 -0.81 -4.74
CA LEU A 104 3.48 -1.24 -4.15
C LEU A 104 3.70 -1.82 -2.74
N GLY A 105 4.67 -2.71 -2.59
CA GLY A 105 4.96 -3.32 -1.29
C GLY A 105 5.46 -2.29 -0.28
N THR A 106 6.27 -1.32 -0.70
CA THR A 106 6.70 -0.21 0.17
C THR A 106 5.51 0.64 0.61
N ALA A 107 4.62 1.03 -0.30
CA ALA A 107 3.40 1.78 0.01
C ALA A 107 2.50 1.01 0.98
N GLU A 108 2.33 -0.30 0.78
CA GLU A 108 1.59 -1.18 1.69
C GLU A 108 2.16 -1.23 3.12
N LEU A 109 3.49 -1.27 3.24
CA LEU A 109 4.15 -1.29 4.54
C LEU A 109 4.16 0.09 5.23
N LEU A 110 4.27 1.18 4.47
CA LEU A 110 4.08 2.54 4.98
C LEU A 110 2.65 2.71 5.50
N MET A 111 1.66 2.30 4.73
CA MET A 111 0.27 2.35 5.15
C MET A 111 0.02 1.53 6.42
N THR A 112 0.55 0.30 6.49
CA THR A 112 0.46 -0.53 7.71
C THR A 112 1.04 0.18 8.93
N TYR A 113 2.15 0.90 8.75
CA TYR A 113 2.81 1.63 9.82
C TYR A 113 1.93 2.79 10.32
N VAL A 114 1.32 3.55 9.41
CA VAL A 114 0.40 4.64 9.76
C VAL A 114 -0.85 4.11 10.45
N GLU A 115 -1.49 3.07 9.90
CA GLU A 115 -2.65 2.40 10.52
C GLU A 115 -2.32 1.87 11.93
N SER A 116 -1.12 1.27 12.09
CA SER A 116 -0.67 0.78 13.38
C SER A 116 -0.46 1.91 14.38
N GLY A 117 0.08 3.05 13.94
CA GLY A 117 0.24 4.25 14.74
C GLY A 117 -1.10 4.82 15.20
N ALA A 118 -2.01 5.07 14.26
CA ALA A 118 -3.36 5.58 14.55
C ALA A 118 -4.11 4.67 15.54
N ARG A 119 -4.11 3.35 15.29
CA ARG A 119 -4.72 2.37 16.20
C ARG A 119 -4.08 2.41 17.59
N PHE A 120 -2.77 2.56 17.66
CA PHE A 120 -2.04 2.50 18.91
C PHE A 120 -2.34 3.72 19.81
N THR A 121 -2.35 4.93 19.26
CA THR A 121 -2.75 6.11 20.04
C THR A 121 -4.26 6.12 20.35
N HIS A 122 -5.09 5.53 19.47
CA HIS A 122 -6.51 5.34 19.76
C HIS A 122 -6.73 4.39 20.96
N GLU A 123 -5.92 3.34 21.11
CA GLU A 123 -6.03 2.35 22.19
C GLU A 123 -5.39 2.84 23.51
N TYR A 124 -4.24 3.50 23.45
CA TYR A 124 -3.44 3.85 24.64
C TYR A 124 -3.49 5.34 25.01
N GLY A 125 -4.14 6.17 24.20
CA GLY A 125 -4.29 7.61 24.42
C GLY A 125 -3.12 8.44 23.86
N ASP A 126 -2.84 9.56 24.52
CA ASP A 126 -1.74 10.46 24.17
C ASP A 126 -0.38 9.79 24.43
N ILE A 127 0.56 9.94 23.49
CA ILE A 127 1.86 9.25 23.52
C ILE A 127 3.03 10.24 23.76
N ASP A 128 3.65 10.73 22.69
CA ASP A 128 4.65 11.79 22.71
C ASP A 128 4.81 12.37 21.31
N GLU A 129 5.38 13.58 21.22
CA GLU A 129 5.63 14.26 19.94
C GLU A 129 6.44 13.39 18.96
N ARG A 130 7.45 12.65 19.47
CA ARG A 130 8.32 11.81 18.64
C ARG A 130 7.53 10.69 17.95
N PHE A 131 6.55 10.13 18.63
CA PHE A 131 5.65 9.14 18.06
C PHE A 131 4.85 9.73 16.91
N TYR A 132 4.15 10.84 17.14
CA TYR A 132 3.32 11.49 16.13
C TYR A 132 4.15 11.90 14.91
N SER A 133 5.28 12.59 15.10
CA SER A 133 6.18 12.96 13.99
C SER A 133 6.70 11.76 13.19
N SER A 134 6.86 10.59 13.82
CA SER A 134 7.28 9.37 13.11
C SER A 134 6.17 8.80 12.24
N ILE A 135 4.91 8.91 12.65
CA ILE A 135 3.74 8.49 11.87
C ILE A 135 3.46 9.47 10.73
N GLU A 136 3.43 10.77 11.04
CA GLU A 136 3.26 11.86 10.06
C GLU A 136 4.29 11.77 8.94
N SER A 137 5.58 11.62 9.29
CA SER A 137 6.63 11.47 8.27
C SER A 137 6.54 10.18 7.44
N ALA A 138 5.84 9.15 7.92
CA ALA A 138 5.57 7.96 7.13
C ALA A 138 4.35 8.16 6.21
N LEU A 139 3.36 8.92 6.65
CA LEU A 139 2.23 9.35 5.83
C LEU A 139 2.67 10.29 4.71
N ASP A 140 3.57 11.24 4.99
CA ASP A 140 4.19 12.07 3.94
C ASP A 140 4.95 11.25 2.91
N GLU A 141 5.71 10.25 3.36
CA GLU A 141 6.45 9.35 2.46
C GLU A 141 5.48 8.54 1.58
N LEU A 142 4.37 8.06 2.15
CA LEU A 142 3.29 7.40 1.41
C LEU A 142 2.64 8.36 0.41
N ALA A 143 2.27 9.57 0.84
CA ALA A 143 1.64 10.58 0.00
C ALA A 143 2.56 10.97 -1.17
N ALA A 144 3.87 11.11 -0.94
CA ALA A 144 4.84 11.38 -2.00
C ALA A 144 4.89 10.24 -3.03
N LEU A 145 4.84 8.98 -2.59
CA LEU A 145 4.73 7.84 -3.52
C LEU A 145 3.44 7.91 -4.32
N LEU A 146 2.30 8.16 -3.67
CA LEU A 146 0.98 8.24 -4.29
C LEU A 146 0.84 9.45 -5.23
N ARG A 147 1.59 10.54 -5.03
CA ARG A 147 1.64 11.63 -6.01
C ARG A 147 2.51 11.31 -7.23
N GLY A 148 3.50 10.45 -7.05
CA GLY A 148 4.49 10.08 -8.06
C GLY A 148 4.32 8.65 -8.59
N GLU A 149 5.26 7.79 -8.22
CA GLU A 149 5.45 6.45 -8.80
C GLU A 149 4.29 5.47 -8.53
N ALA A 150 3.51 5.73 -7.47
CA ALA A 150 2.39 4.90 -7.03
C ALA A 150 1.02 5.56 -7.27
N ARG A 151 0.93 6.56 -8.17
CA ARG A 151 -0.30 7.31 -8.40
C ARG A 151 -1.52 6.47 -8.73
N GLU A 152 -1.35 5.44 -9.54
CA GLU A 152 -2.40 4.49 -9.89
C GLU A 152 -2.94 3.67 -8.70
N LEU A 153 -2.20 3.65 -7.58
CA LEU A 153 -2.59 2.92 -6.38
C LEU A 153 -3.48 3.73 -5.44
N TYR A 154 -3.63 5.04 -5.64
CA TYR A 154 -4.41 5.90 -4.74
C TYR A 154 -5.83 5.36 -4.43
N PRO A 155 -6.61 4.88 -5.41
CA PRO A 155 -7.94 4.33 -5.12
C PRO A 155 -7.93 3.19 -4.11
N THR A 156 -6.86 2.38 -4.06
CA THR A 156 -6.72 1.27 -3.11
C THR A 156 -6.38 1.71 -1.68
N PHE A 157 -5.89 2.94 -1.51
CA PHE A 157 -5.52 3.50 -0.21
C PHE A 157 -6.53 4.52 0.31
N SER A 158 -7.29 5.18 -0.57
CA SER A 158 -8.26 6.24 -0.23
C SER A 158 -9.19 5.88 0.94
N GLU A 159 -9.90 4.75 0.86
CA GLU A 159 -10.82 4.31 1.93
C GLU A 159 -10.10 4.05 3.25
N ARG A 160 -8.88 3.54 3.19
CA ARG A 160 -8.07 3.25 4.39
C ARG A 160 -7.52 4.54 5.00
N LEU A 161 -7.15 5.52 4.19
CA LEU A 161 -6.73 6.85 4.61
C LEU A 161 -7.88 7.60 5.30
N ALA A 162 -9.08 7.60 4.70
CA ALA A 162 -10.28 8.17 5.31
C ALA A 162 -10.64 7.50 6.66
N LYS A 163 -10.43 6.17 6.77
CA LYS A 163 -10.59 5.46 8.06
C LYS A 163 -9.58 5.92 9.11
N ILE A 164 -8.33 6.19 8.73
CA ILE A 164 -7.33 6.72 9.64
C ILE A 164 -7.74 8.12 10.10
N GLU A 165 -8.10 9.01 9.18
CA GLU A 165 -8.57 10.37 9.50
C GLU A 165 -9.72 10.33 10.52
N THR A 166 -10.74 9.50 10.27
CA THR A 166 -11.85 9.33 11.20
C THR A 166 -11.38 8.74 12.55
N MET A 167 -10.47 7.78 12.55
CA MET A 167 -9.96 7.14 13.78
C MET A 167 -9.15 8.09 14.65
N THR A 168 -8.47 9.06 14.04
CA THR A 168 -7.65 10.04 14.75
C THR A 168 -8.43 11.28 15.16
N GLU A 169 -9.72 11.37 14.84
CA GLU A 169 -10.57 12.50 15.26
C GLU A 169 -10.48 12.72 16.78
N GLY A 170 -10.16 13.96 17.17
CA GLY A 170 -10.00 14.35 18.57
C GLY A 170 -8.68 13.93 19.23
N ILE A 171 -7.75 13.29 18.50
CA ILE A 171 -6.38 13.08 18.98
C ILE A 171 -5.60 14.39 18.89
N GLY A 172 -4.91 14.75 19.98
CA GLY A 172 -4.22 16.03 20.14
C GLY A 172 -2.94 16.20 19.31
N TRP A 173 -2.12 17.19 19.69
CA TRP A 173 -0.83 17.52 19.06
C TRP A 173 -0.90 17.97 17.58
N GLY A 174 -2.09 18.29 17.08
CA GLY A 174 -2.28 18.57 15.65
C GLY A 174 -2.15 17.32 14.77
N PHE A 175 -2.09 16.13 15.37
CA PHE A 175 -1.92 14.87 14.65
C PHE A 175 -3.10 14.57 13.73
N HIS A 176 -4.32 14.78 14.23
CA HIS A 176 -5.52 14.66 13.39
C HIS A 176 -5.50 15.68 12.26
N ASP A 177 -5.22 16.95 12.58
CA ASP A 177 -5.20 18.05 11.60
C ASP A 177 -4.21 17.75 10.47
N PHE A 178 -3.00 17.27 10.81
CA PHE A 178 -2.01 16.85 9.82
C PHE A 178 -2.52 15.72 8.92
N ILE A 179 -3.14 14.68 9.50
CA ILE A 179 -3.68 13.57 8.72
C ILE A 179 -4.78 14.07 7.79
N ALA A 180 -5.75 14.83 8.31
CA ALA A 180 -6.85 15.40 7.54
C ALA A 180 -6.34 16.27 6.38
N ASP A 181 -5.33 17.11 6.63
CA ASP A 181 -4.71 17.94 5.60
C ASP A 181 -4.08 17.08 4.48
N VAL A 182 -3.34 16.01 4.82
CA VAL A 182 -2.74 15.13 3.82
C VAL A 182 -3.81 14.36 3.04
N VAL A 183 -4.84 13.84 3.71
CA VAL A 183 -5.94 13.10 3.07
C VAL A 183 -6.70 14.01 2.11
N ALA A 184 -7.11 15.20 2.56
CA ALA A 184 -7.82 16.17 1.74
C ALA A 184 -6.99 16.57 0.50
N GLN A 185 -5.69 16.82 0.65
CA GLN A 185 -4.82 17.12 -0.49
C GLN A 185 -4.72 15.96 -1.47
N LEU A 186 -4.60 14.72 -0.99
CA LEU A 186 -4.55 13.56 -1.86
C LEU A 186 -5.88 13.35 -2.59
N ASP A 187 -7.02 13.56 -1.93
CA ASP A 187 -8.34 13.52 -2.57
C ASP A 187 -8.50 14.61 -3.63
N ASP A 188 -8.08 15.84 -3.34
CA ASP A 188 -8.14 16.94 -4.30
C ASP A 188 -7.22 16.71 -5.51
N GLU A 189 -6.04 16.13 -5.31
CA GLU A 189 -5.04 15.94 -6.36
C GLU A 189 -5.22 14.65 -7.17
N LEU A 190 -5.72 13.59 -6.54
CA LEU A 190 -5.74 12.21 -7.05
C LEU A 190 -7.14 11.60 -7.09
N GLY A 191 -8.11 12.20 -6.40
CA GLY A 191 -9.51 11.81 -6.46
C GLY A 191 -10.05 11.91 -7.87
N ILE A 192 -10.91 10.97 -8.22
CA ILE A 192 -11.56 10.96 -9.53
C ILE A 192 -12.86 11.76 -9.34
N GLU A 193 -12.97 12.93 -9.98
CA GLU A 193 -14.27 13.60 -10.14
C GLU A 193 -15.23 12.64 -10.85
N GLU A 194 -16.34 12.29 -10.18
CA GLU A 194 -17.42 11.46 -10.75
C GLU A 194 -18.12 12.11 -11.96
#